data_AF-A0AAW6EJZ1-F1
#
_entry.id   AF-A0AAW6EJZ1-F1
#
_cell.length_a   1.000
_cell.length_b   1.000
_cell.length_c   1.000
_cell.angle_alpha   90.00
_cell.angle_beta   90.00
_cell.angle_gamma   90.00
#
_symmetry.space_group_name_H-M   'P 1'
#
loop_
_entity.id
_entity.type
_entity.pdbx_description
1 polymer ?
#
loop_
_entity_poly.entity_id
_entity_poly.type
_entity_poly.pdbx_seq_one_letter_code
_entity_poly.pdbx_strand_id
1 'polypeptide(L)'
;MKTITFGSLLENLLYLSNQKKSSLAKYVGYDVSYVNKWILSKHLPSSKRINEICKNISDFIMESLNDDTLDNLIDYFEISSDSSNEFIGEYIETKLKEVYMDTVNVNNTQVKSMPKTTHSEEYYNSTSLVNPGIIYKTFFKELSFYADKDEDLEVLISVNLLYLNHKDKLTLSNLKAFLNELSKKVNVKASFLIGLNDYEDEDVINTLLAINLISTSTSLNFKLYNCSINSNTAIFAIKNKFLSTNLFFEEGECMFTTTSKDRKLVEDFYANIKYTLKNKGKLLYDKRDCTSMIENQTYIQYIMNNDLRCLLGSINEFFMPPDLFMEIAERVFGDNKKIINELKKINVFLHNVTYKSNLKVLIYESELRKYMSSGCLHFFNIPVTLTFKERERHIEYIEKILMESNDVEIRLVDGDFVDDFREKENPSLYLSKNLKFTKVHPNSGQNDYFIISDNDFKNMCNNLFDTLWNDRKDIVLDKKEEILDRISKSISYTRIISENFGENIE
;
A
#
# COMPACT_ATOMS: atom_id res chain seq x y z
N MET A 1 5.27 -14.57 20.73
CA MET A 1 4.07 -15.04 21.45
C MET A 1 4.27 -16.49 21.82
N LYS A 2 3.97 -16.89 23.07
CA LYS A 2 3.99 -18.30 23.48
C LYS A 2 2.98 -19.07 22.62
N THR A 3 3.41 -20.15 21.98
CA THR A 3 2.54 -21.04 21.20
C THR A 3 1.44 -21.59 22.11
N ILE A 4 0.17 -21.37 21.78
CA ILE A 4 -0.97 -21.93 22.52
C ILE A 4 -0.93 -23.45 22.33
N THR A 5 -0.94 -24.21 23.42
CA THR A 5 -0.98 -25.69 23.40
C THR A 5 -2.38 -26.19 23.73
N PHE A 6 -2.67 -27.45 23.36
CA PHE A 6 -3.98 -28.05 23.58
C PHE A 6 -4.40 -27.98 25.05
N GLY A 7 -3.45 -28.26 25.94
CA GLY A 7 -3.67 -28.19 27.38
C GLY A 7 -3.98 -26.78 27.89
N SER A 8 -3.27 -25.77 27.38
CA SER A 8 -3.50 -24.37 27.79
C SER A 8 -4.85 -23.83 27.29
N LEU A 9 -5.25 -24.19 26.06
CA LEU A 9 -6.57 -23.82 25.53
C LEU A 9 -7.69 -24.47 26.34
N LEU A 10 -7.55 -25.77 26.65
CA LEU A 10 -8.51 -26.49 27.46
C LEU A 10 -8.64 -25.90 28.88
N GLU A 11 -7.53 -25.49 29.48
CA GLU A 11 -7.54 -24.84 30.80
C GLU A 11 -8.24 -23.48 30.77
N ASN A 12 -8.00 -22.69 29.72
CA ASN A 12 -8.67 -21.40 29.55
C ASN A 12 -10.18 -21.55 29.31
N LEU A 13 -10.60 -22.52 28.49
CA LEU A 13 -12.03 -22.79 28.27
C LEU A 13 -12.74 -23.20 29.57
N LEU A 14 -12.10 -24.03 30.41
CA LEU A 14 -12.64 -24.40 31.72
C LEU A 14 -12.69 -23.21 32.69
N TYR A 15 -11.69 -22.33 32.62
CA TYR A 15 -11.67 -21.11 33.43
C TYR A 15 -12.80 -20.15 33.03
N LEU A 16 -12.95 -19.88 31.73
CA LEU A 16 -13.98 -18.97 31.18
C LEU A 16 -15.40 -19.50 31.44
N SER A 17 -15.62 -20.81 31.33
CA SER A 17 -16.91 -21.45 31.65
C SER A 17 -17.13 -21.72 33.15
N ASN A 18 -16.19 -21.33 34.02
CA ASN A 18 -16.21 -21.58 35.46
C ASN A 18 -16.42 -23.07 35.83
N GLN A 19 -15.87 -23.98 35.03
CA GLN A 19 -16.04 -25.42 35.19
C GLN A 19 -14.83 -26.11 35.82
N LYS A 20 -15.11 -27.14 36.61
CA LYS A 20 -14.07 -27.98 37.22
C LYS A 20 -13.61 -29.08 36.27
N LYS A 21 -12.32 -29.38 36.31
CA LYS A 21 -11.68 -30.51 35.57
C LYS A 21 -12.41 -31.84 35.80
N SER A 22 -12.97 -32.04 37.00
CA SER A 22 -13.76 -33.23 37.36
C SER A 22 -15.10 -33.34 36.64
N SER A 23 -15.75 -32.20 36.38
CA SER A 23 -17.04 -32.15 35.66
C SER A 23 -16.83 -32.52 34.20
N LEU A 24 -15.80 -31.94 33.57
CA LEU A 24 -15.42 -32.28 32.21
C LEU A 24 -15.06 -33.77 32.08
N ALA A 25 -14.22 -34.28 32.99
CA ALA A 25 -13.80 -35.69 32.99
C ALA A 25 -15.00 -36.65 33.00
N LYS A 26 -16.01 -36.37 33.84
CA LYS A 26 -17.26 -37.14 33.90
C LYS A 26 -18.04 -37.06 32.58
N TYR A 27 -18.09 -35.90 31.93
CA TYR A 27 -18.80 -35.68 30.67
C TYR A 27 -18.13 -36.43 29.50
N VAL A 28 -16.81 -36.32 29.36
CA VAL A 28 -16.07 -36.97 28.26
C VAL A 28 -15.82 -38.48 28.50
N GLY A 29 -16.17 -39.00 29.67
CA GLY A 29 -15.98 -40.41 30.04
C GLY A 29 -14.52 -40.79 30.36
N TYR A 30 -13.74 -39.86 30.91
CA TYR A 30 -12.35 -40.07 31.33
C TYR A 30 -12.17 -39.87 32.83
N ASP A 31 -11.13 -40.49 33.41
CA ASP A 31 -10.72 -40.17 34.79
C ASP A 31 -10.08 -38.77 34.85
N VAL A 32 -10.29 -38.05 35.95
CA VAL A 32 -9.79 -36.68 36.16
C VAL A 32 -8.26 -36.58 35.98
N SER A 33 -7.53 -37.66 36.29
CA SER A 33 -6.08 -37.74 36.07
C SER A 33 -5.69 -37.66 34.60
N TYR A 34 -6.51 -38.12 33.66
CA TYR A 34 -6.25 -37.98 32.22
C TYR A 34 -6.47 -36.54 31.74
N VAL A 35 -7.56 -35.90 32.16
CA VAL A 35 -7.81 -34.47 31.86
C VAL A 35 -6.69 -33.59 32.42
N ASN A 36 -6.22 -33.88 33.65
CA ASN A 36 -5.05 -33.20 34.23
C ASN A 36 -3.77 -33.42 33.42
N LYS A 37 -3.55 -34.63 32.87
CA LYS A 37 -2.41 -34.90 31.99
C LYS A 37 -2.50 -34.14 30.67
N TRP A 38 -3.71 -33.94 30.13
CA TRP A 38 -3.94 -33.15 28.91
C TRP A 38 -3.62 -31.68 29.13
N ILE A 39 -4.13 -31.09 30.22
CA ILE A 39 -3.90 -29.69 30.59
C ILE A 39 -2.42 -29.41 30.82
N LEU A 40 -1.73 -30.27 31.55
CA LEU A 40 -0.28 -30.17 31.78
C LEU A 40 0.56 -30.50 30.54
N SER A 41 -0.07 -30.82 29.40
CA SER A 41 0.58 -31.22 28.15
C SER A 41 1.55 -32.41 28.31
N LYS A 42 1.36 -33.24 29.35
CA LYS A 42 2.19 -34.43 29.63
C LYS A 42 1.83 -35.62 28.74
N HIS A 43 0.53 -35.78 28.48
CA HIS A 43 0.00 -36.72 27.50
C HIS A 43 -1.18 -36.04 26.81
N LEU A 44 -1.29 -36.21 25.50
CA LEU A 44 -2.43 -35.71 24.74
C LEU A 44 -3.57 -36.76 24.71
N PRO A 45 -4.81 -36.34 24.39
CA PRO A 45 -5.88 -37.28 24.09
C PRO A 45 -5.50 -38.26 22.98
N SER A 46 -6.18 -39.41 22.92
CA SER A 46 -5.94 -40.41 21.87
C SER A 46 -6.30 -39.86 20.49
N SER A 47 -5.38 -39.96 19.53
CA SER A 47 -5.61 -39.55 18.14
C SER A 47 -6.80 -40.26 17.48
N LYS A 48 -7.11 -41.50 17.90
CA LYS A 48 -8.26 -42.25 17.37
C LYS A 48 -9.62 -41.67 17.79
N ARG A 49 -9.68 -40.97 18.93
CA ARG A 49 -10.91 -40.42 19.49
C ARG A 49 -10.91 -38.89 19.53
N ILE A 50 -9.92 -38.23 18.94
CA ILE A 50 -9.75 -36.78 19.11
C ILE A 50 -10.96 -35.98 18.58
N ASN A 51 -11.55 -36.40 17.46
CA ASN A 51 -12.73 -35.74 16.92
C ASN A 51 -13.92 -35.80 17.89
N GLU A 52 -14.16 -36.99 18.47
CA GLU A 52 -15.19 -37.20 19.49
C GLU A 52 -14.89 -36.40 20.77
N ILE A 53 -13.62 -36.38 21.21
CA ILE A 53 -13.20 -35.67 22.42
C ILE A 53 -13.32 -34.15 22.25
N CYS A 54 -12.86 -33.57 21.13
CA CYS A 54 -12.99 -32.14 20.88
C CYS A 54 -14.46 -31.72 20.77
N LYS A 55 -15.29 -32.53 20.11
CA LYS A 55 -16.73 -32.28 20.04
C LYS A 55 -17.36 -32.31 21.43
N ASN A 56 -17.12 -33.37 22.20
CA ASN A 56 -17.66 -33.49 23.56
C ASN A 56 -17.16 -32.39 24.50
N ILE A 57 -15.92 -31.89 24.32
CA ILE A 57 -15.44 -30.72 25.07
C ILE A 57 -16.22 -29.48 24.65
N SER A 58 -16.42 -29.26 23.35
CA SER A 58 -17.18 -28.10 22.85
C SER A 58 -18.62 -28.12 23.37
N ASP A 59 -19.30 -29.25 23.22
CA ASP A 59 -20.68 -29.47 23.70
C ASP A 59 -20.75 -29.21 25.23
N PHE A 60 -19.79 -29.75 26.00
CA PHE A 60 -19.71 -29.52 27.44
C PHE A 60 -19.55 -28.03 27.79
N ILE A 61 -18.69 -27.31 27.07
CA ILE A 61 -18.48 -25.88 27.31
C ILE A 61 -19.76 -25.13 26.98
N MET A 62 -20.36 -25.34 25.81
CA MET A 62 -21.59 -24.66 25.39
C MET A 62 -22.76 -24.92 26.34
N GLU A 63 -22.91 -26.15 26.84
CA GLU A 63 -23.94 -26.50 27.85
C GLU A 63 -23.68 -25.85 29.22
N SER A 64 -22.45 -25.41 29.49
CA SER A 64 -22.02 -24.87 30.79
C SER A 64 -22.01 -23.35 30.86
N LEU A 65 -22.20 -22.65 29.73
CA LEU A 65 -22.17 -21.19 29.67
C LEU A 65 -23.51 -20.58 30.14
N ASN A 66 -23.41 -19.49 30.87
CA ASN A 66 -24.46 -18.50 31.07
C ASN A 66 -24.12 -17.20 30.32
N ASP A 67 -25.07 -16.26 30.26
CA ASP A 67 -24.93 -14.99 29.52
C ASP A 67 -23.61 -14.26 29.84
N ASP A 68 -23.27 -14.10 31.13
CA ASP A 68 -22.02 -13.43 31.55
C ASP A 68 -20.75 -14.18 31.08
N THR A 69 -20.72 -15.51 31.17
CA THR A 69 -19.57 -16.33 30.74
C THR A 69 -19.47 -16.47 29.22
N LEU A 70 -20.59 -16.36 28.51
CA LEU A 70 -20.65 -16.35 27.05
C LEU A 70 -20.01 -15.07 26.52
N ASP A 71 -20.37 -13.91 27.07
CA ASP A 71 -19.77 -12.63 26.70
C ASP A 71 -18.25 -12.64 26.93
N ASN A 72 -17.79 -13.15 28.08
CA ASN A 72 -16.36 -13.29 28.37
C ASN A 72 -15.63 -14.21 27.36
N LEU A 73 -16.31 -15.23 26.82
CA LEU A 73 -15.74 -16.13 25.83
C LEU A 73 -15.67 -15.47 24.44
N ILE A 74 -16.74 -14.76 24.06
CA ILE A 74 -16.81 -13.99 22.82
C ILE A 74 -15.69 -12.94 22.79
N ASP A 75 -15.53 -12.18 23.88
CA ASP A 75 -14.47 -11.18 24.02
C ASP A 75 -13.07 -11.81 23.96
N TYR A 76 -12.86 -12.94 24.65
CA TYR A 76 -11.56 -13.60 24.70
C TYR A 76 -11.10 -14.13 23.34
N PHE A 77 -12.03 -14.62 22.51
CA PHE A 77 -11.74 -15.16 21.18
C PHE A 77 -11.96 -14.14 20.04
N GLU A 78 -12.34 -12.90 20.36
CA GLU A 78 -12.67 -11.86 19.39
C GLU A 78 -13.74 -12.33 18.37
N ILE A 79 -14.74 -13.08 18.86
CA ILE A 79 -15.86 -13.56 18.05
C ILE A 79 -16.89 -12.43 17.89
N SER A 80 -17.61 -12.36 16.77
CA SER A 80 -18.70 -11.39 16.59
C SER A 80 -19.83 -11.63 17.60
N SER A 81 -20.32 -10.57 18.26
CA SER A 81 -21.43 -10.63 19.23
C SER A 81 -22.73 -11.21 18.65
N ASP A 82 -22.88 -11.14 17.33
CA ASP A 82 -24.10 -11.57 16.64
C ASP A 82 -24.04 -13.06 16.21
N SER A 83 -22.98 -13.76 16.60
CA SER A 83 -22.75 -15.16 16.21
C SER A 83 -23.75 -16.10 16.88
N SER A 84 -24.22 -17.11 16.13
CA SER A 84 -25.11 -18.14 16.69
C SER A 84 -24.37 -19.07 17.66
N ASN A 85 -25.09 -19.62 18.65
CA ASN A 85 -24.53 -20.61 19.58
C ASN A 85 -23.97 -21.86 18.86
N GLU A 86 -24.57 -22.23 17.73
CA GLU A 86 -24.09 -23.34 16.89
C GLU A 86 -22.71 -23.02 16.31
N PHE A 87 -22.52 -21.80 15.79
CA PHE A 87 -21.22 -21.35 15.27
C PHE A 87 -20.14 -21.31 16.37
N ILE A 88 -20.47 -20.81 17.56
CA ILE A 88 -19.52 -20.75 18.69
C ILE A 88 -19.07 -22.17 19.08
N GLY A 89 -19.99 -23.13 19.11
CA GLY A 89 -19.67 -24.54 19.33
C GLY A 89 -18.75 -25.13 18.25
N GLU A 90 -19.03 -24.87 16.97
CA GLU A 90 -18.17 -25.33 15.87
C GLU A 90 -16.77 -24.67 15.90
N TYR A 91 -16.71 -23.39 16.26
CA TYR A 91 -15.46 -22.65 16.41
C TYR A 91 -14.58 -23.25 17.51
N ILE A 92 -15.13 -23.51 18.70
CA ILE A 92 -14.40 -24.13 19.82
C ILE A 92 -13.91 -25.53 19.44
N GLU A 93 -14.77 -26.34 18.81
CA GLU A 93 -14.40 -27.68 18.35
C GLU A 93 -13.23 -27.64 17.35
N THR A 94 -13.33 -26.74 16.35
CA THR A 94 -12.30 -26.55 15.32
C THR A 94 -11.00 -26.08 15.95
N LYS A 95 -11.05 -25.11 16.87
CA LYS A 95 -9.87 -24.57 17.52
C LYS A 95 -9.15 -25.62 18.38
N LEU A 96 -9.90 -26.44 19.10
CA LEU A 96 -9.33 -27.57 19.85
C LEU A 96 -8.63 -28.58 18.94
N LYS A 97 -9.20 -28.88 17.76
CA LYS A 97 -8.57 -29.78 16.77
C LYS A 97 -7.29 -29.19 16.18
N GLU A 98 -7.29 -27.92 15.79
CA GLU A 98 -6.12 -27.21 15.26
C GLU A 98 -4.96 -27.27 16.26
N VAL A 99 -5.23 -26.83 17.50
CA VAL A 99 -4.20 -26.75 18.54
C VAL A 99 -3.73 -28.14 18.97
N TYR A 100 -4.60 -29.16 18.94
CA TYR A 100 -4.19 -30.55 19.13
C TYR A 100 -3.17 -30.97 18.07
N MET A 101 -3.45 -30.74 16.78
CA MET A 101 -2.56 -31.11 15.68
C MET A 101 -1.21 -30.39 15.80
N ASP A 102 -1.23 -29.10 16.12
CA ASP A 102 0.00 -28.33 16.35
C ASP A 102 0.81 -28.89 17.53
N THR A 103 0.14 -29.24 18.64
CA THR A 103 0.81 -29.80 19.83
C THR A 103 1.38 -31.20 19.55
N VAL A 104 0.70 -32.03 18.74
CA VAL A 104 1.21 -33.33 18.27
C VAL A 104 2.44 -33.14 17.37
N ASN A 105 2.39 -32.19 16.43
CA ASN A 105 3.48 -31.91 15.50
C ASN A 105 4.73 -31.38 16.22
N VAL A 106 4.56 -30.59 17.28
CA VAL A 106 5.68 -30.07 18.09
C VAL A 106 6.30 -31.14 19.00
N ASN A 107 5.47 -32.01 19.61
CA ASN A 107 5.95 -33.06 20.52
C ASN A 107 6.51 -34.29 19.80
N ASN A 108 6.10 -34.54 18.56
CA ASN A 108 6.75 -35.54 17.72
C ASN A 108 8.01 -34.95 17.06
N THR A 109 9.12 -34.90 17.80
CA THR A 109 10.47 -34.73 17.25
C THR A 109 10.93 -35.90 16.32
N GLN A 110 9.99 -36.70 15.82
CA GLN A 110 10.14 -37.78 14.84
C GLN A 110 9.16 -37.67 13.65
N VAL A 111 8.65 -36.48 13.32
CA VAL A 111 8.09 -36.20 11.97
C VAL A 111 9.12 -35.49 11.10
N LYS A 112 10.33 -36.04 11.08
CA LYS A 112 11.03 -36.25 9.81
C LYS A 112 11.00 -37.76 9.58
N SER A 113 10.39 -38.17 8.46
CA SER A 113 10.20 -39.53 7.95
C SER A 113 8.90 -40.25 8.36
N MET A 114 7.86 -40.12 7.52
CA MET A 114 6.93 -41.23 7.28
C MET A 114 7.66 -42.37 6.52
N PRO A 115 7.20 -43.63 6.64
CA PRO A 115 7.87 -44.80 6.06
C PRO A 115 7.93 -44.74 4.53
N LYS A 116 9.14 -44.90 3.95
CA LYS A 116 9.45 -44.84 2.51
C LYS A 116 8.80 -45.93 1.61
N THR A 117 7.78 -46.66 2.08
CA THR A 117 7.22 -47.81 1.34
C THR A 117 5.69 -47.87 1.29
N THR A 118 5.01 -46.75 1.52
CA THR A 118 3.59 -46.61 1.17
C THR A 118 3.49 -45.59 0.05
N HIS A 119 3.25 -46.08 -1.16
CA HIS A 119 3.14 -45.28 -2.37
C HIS A 119 2.06 -44.19 -2.25
N SER A 120 2.48 -42.92 -2.21
CA SER A 120 1.91 -41.75 -2.94
C SER A 120 2.22 -40.42 -2.24
N GLU A 121 3.51 -40.07 -2.08
CA GLU A 121 3.93 -38.70 -1.68
C GLU A 121 4.87 -38.04 -2.71
N GLU A 122 5.04 -38.61 -3.90
CA GLU A 122 5.93 -38.02 -4.93
C GLU A 122 5.34 -36.82 -5.69
N TYR A 123 4.16 -36.28 -5.30
CA TYR A 123 3.51 -35.23 -6.11
C TYR A 123 2.76 -34.11 -5.36
N TYR A 124 2.97 -33.90 -4.06
CA TYR A 124 2.39 -32.73 -3.38
C TYR A 124 3.45 -31.65 -3.13
N ASN A 125 3.83 -30.96 -4.20
CA ASN A 125 4.69 -29.77 -4.17
C ASN A 125 3.92 -28.48 -3.82
N SER A 126 2.64 -28.60 -3.49
CA SER A 126 1.78 -27.49 -3.12
C SER A 126 1.37 -27.53 -1.64
N THR A 127 1.38 -26.37 -1.01
CA THR A 127 0.86 -26.15 0.34
C THR A 127 -0.37 -25.26 0.25
N SER A 128 -1.45 -25.64 0.92
CA SER A 128 -2.71 -24.90 0.90
C SER A 128 -3.10 -24.46 2.32
N LEU A 129 -3.65 -23.26 2.44
CA LEU A 129 -4.12 -22.67 3.68
C LEU A 129 -5.52 -22.10 3.48
N VAL A 130 -6.42 -22.37 4.43
CA VAL A 130 -7.76 -21.79 4.48
C VAL A 130 -7.72 -20.60 5.44
N ASN A 131 -8.38 -19.51 5.07
CA ASN A 131 -8.44 -18.25 5.81
C ASN A 131 -7.06 -17.72 6.30
N PRO A 132 -6.10 -17.49 5.38
CA PRO A 132 -4.79 -16.95 5.71
C PRO A 132 -4.87 -15.54 6.29
N GLY A 133 -4.51 -15.35 7.56
CA GLY A 133 -4.50 -14.02 8.17
C GLY A 133 -3.49 -13.01 7.57
N ILE A 134 -2.44 -13.46 6.85
CA ILE A 134 -1.51 -12.63 6.07
C ILE A 134 -0.96 -13.41 4.87
N ILE A 135 -1.57 -13.22 3.71
CA ILE A 135 -1.27 -13.93 2.45
C ILE A 135 0.18 -13.69 1.98
N TYR A 136 0.61 -12.44 2.04
CA TYR A 136 1.88 -12.01 1.46
C TYR A 136 3.11 -12.50 2.24
N LYS A 137 2.95 -12.91 3.51
CA LYS A 137 4.07 -13.25 4.40
C LYS A 137 4.92 -14.39 3.83
N THR A 138 4.29 -15.40 3.25
CA THR A 138 5.02 -16.52 2.61
C THR A 138 5.77 -16.03 1.38
N PHE A 139 5.13 -15.20 0.57
CA PHE A 139 5.77 -14.62 -0.62
C PHE A 139 7.01 -13.76 -0.27
N PHE A 140 6.91 -12.89 0.73
CA PHE A 140 8.05 -12.10 1.24
C PHE A 140 9.21 -12.97 1.73
N LYS A 141 8.90 -14.07 2.45
CA LYS A 141 9.92 -15.03 2.90
C LYS A 141 10.65 -15.69 1.73
N GLU A 142 9.92 -16.09 0.70
CA GLU A 142 10.51 -16.71 -0.49
C GLU A 142 11.39 -15.71 -1.25
N LEU A 143 10.93 -14.47 -1.45
CA LEU A 143 11.75 -13.41 -2.05
C LEU A 143 13.06 -13.21 -1.29
N SER A 144 13.01 -13.14 0.04
CA SER A 144 14.18 -13.00 0.90
C SER A 144 15.11 -14.21 0.77
N PHE A 145 14.56 -15.42 0.83
CA PHE A 145 15.32 -16.66 0.76
C PHE A 145 16.13 -16.80 -0.54
N TYR A 146 15.56 -16.41 -1.68
CA TYR A 146 16.26 -16.43 -2.95
C TYR A 146 17.24 -15.27 -3.10
N ALA A 147 16.91 -14.08 -2.60
CA ALA A 147 17.82 -12.94 -2.62
C ALA A 147 19.06 -13.17 -1.73
N ASP A 148 18.91 -13.81 -0.57
CA ASP A 148 20.01 -14.15 0.34
C ASP A 148 20.95 -15.24 -0.22
N LYS A 149 20.54 -15.90 -1.31
CA LYS A 149 21.37 -16.83 -2.09
C LYS A 149 22.02 -16.17 -3.31
N ASP A 150 21.98 -14.84 -3.39
CA ASP A 150 22.48 -14.04 -4.51
C ASP A 150 21.82 -14.41 -5.86
N GLU A 151 20.57 -14.89 -5.83
CA GLU A 151 19.85 -15.25 -7.05
C GLU A 151 18.94 -14.11 -7.53
N ASP A 152 19.04 -13.78 -8.81
CA ASP A 152 18.17 -12.80 -9.47
C ASP A 152 16.67 -13.15 -9.34
N LEU A 153 15.85 -12.11 -9.28
CA LEU A 153 14.40 -12.20 -9.07
C LEU A 153 13.64 -11.58 -10.26
N GLU A 154 12.90 -12.41 -10.99
CA GLU A 154 11.88 -11.96 -11.94
C GLU A 154 10.50 -12.25 -11.32
N VAL A 155 9.85 -11.20 -10.86
CA VAL A 155 8.60 -11.22 -10.08
C VAL A 155 7.44 -10.79 -10.95
N LEU A 156 6.36 -11.56 -10.90
CA LEU A 156 5.09 -11.23 -11.52
C LEU A 156 3.99 -11.25 -10.47
N ILE A 157 3.19 -10.19 -10.45
CA ILE A 157 2.06 -10.06 -9.54
C ILE A 157 0.82 -9.71 -10.36
N SER A 158 -0.27 -10.42 -10.11
CA SER A 158 -1.56 -10.19 -10.77
C SER A 158 -2.61 -10.06 -9.68
N VAL A 159 -3.18 -8.87 -9.53
CA VAL A 159 -4.17 -8.56 -8.48
C VAL A 159 -5.26 -7.65 -9.03
N ASN A 160 -6.48 -7.77 -8.53
CA ASN A 160 -7.48 -6.73 -8.74
C ASN A 160 -7.55 -5.86 -7.48
N LEU A 161 -7.26 -4.56 -7.59
CA LEU A 161 -7.19 -3.66 -6.42
C LEU A 161 -8.56 -3.46 -5.77
N LEU A 162 -9.65 -3.59 -6.54
CA LEU A 162 -11.02 -3.39 -6.05
C LEU A 162 -11.44 -4.45 -5.03
N TYR A 163 -10.87 -5.67 -5.11
CA TYR A 163 -11.27 -6.81 -4.29
C TYR A 163 -10.32 -7.07 -3.11
N LEU A 164 -9.35 -6.18 -2.88
CA LEU A 164 -8.47 -6.27 -1.72
C LEU A 164 -9.07 -5.46 -0.56
N ASN A 165 -9.05 -6.03 0.65
CA ASN A 165 -9.33 -5.25 1.85
C ASN A 165 -8.23 -4.20 2.11
N HIS A 166 -8.48 -3.28 3.05
CA HIS A 166 -7.57 -2.18 3.39
C HIS A 166 -6.16 -2.67 3.78
N LYS A 167 -6.07 -3.71 4.61
CA LYS A 167 -4.79 -4.25 5.10
C LYS A 167 -3.95 -4.86 3.97
N ASP A 168 -4.58 -5.53 3.02
CA ASP A 168 -3.92 -6.14 1.87
C ASP A 168 -3.45 -5.09 0.86
N LYS A 169 -4.25 -4.03 0.65
CA LYS A 169 -3.86 -2.83 -0.11
C LYS A 169 -2.58 -2.19 0.45
N LEU A 170 -2.51 -1.98 1.77
CA LEU A 170 -1.31 -1.45 2.43
C LEU A 170 -0.11 -2.40 2.30
N THR A 171 -0.34 -3.70 2.38
CA THR A 171 0.72 -4.70 2.23
C THR A 171 1.29 -4.71 0.81
N LEU A 172 0.43 -4.52 -0.20
CA LEU A 172 0.84 -4.37 -1.60
C LEU A 172 1.67 -3.10 -1.83
N SER A 173 1.31 -1.98 -1.21
CA SER A 173 2.13 -0.76 -1.23
C SER A 173 3.53 -1.01 -0.68
N ASN A 174 3.62 -1.64 0.49
CA ASN A 174 4.89 -1.98 1.16
C ASN A 174 5.76 -2.97 0.36
N LEU A 175 5.15 -3.77 -0.51
CA LEU A 175 5.86 -4.74 -1.33
C LEU A 175 6.83 -4.07 -2.31
N LYS A 176 6.49 -2.91 -2.88
CA LYS A 176 7.39 -2.21 -3.80
C LYS A 176 8.65 -1.72 -3.09
N ALA A 177 8.50 -1.09 -1.93
CA ALA A 177 9.62 -0.67 -1.08
C ALA A 177 10.50 -1.87 -0.69
N PHE A 178 9.89 -2.99 -0.32
CA PHE A 178 10.61 -4.22 0.00
C PHE A 178 11.42 -4.76 -1.20
N LEU A 179 10.83 -4.81 -2.40
CA LEU A 179 11.53 -5.20 -3.62
C LEU A 179 12.68 -4.25 -3.97
N ASN A 180 12.50 -2.96 -3.72
CA ASN A 180 13.56 -1.96 -3.89
C ASN A 180 14.75 -2.22 -2.95
N GLU A 181 14.51 -2.55 -1.68
CA GLU A 181 15.60 -2.96 -0.77
C GLU A 181 16.32 -4.22 -1.25
N LEU A 182 15.60 -5.22 -1.75
CA LEU A 182 16.23 -6.41 -2.34
C LEU A 182 17.04 -6.07 -3.60
N SER A 183 16.59 -5.09 -4.39
CA SER A 183 17.28 -4.66 -5.61
C SER A 183 18.68 -4.07 -5.37
N LYS A 184 18.98 -3.66 -4.12
CA LYS A 184 20.32 -3.22 -3.71
C LYS A 184 21.33 -4.38 -3.61
N LYS A 185 20.85 -5.62 -3.48
CA LYS A 185 21.68 -6.83 -3.36
C LYS A 185 21.71 -7.65 -4.64
N VAL A 186 20.55 -7.88 -5.24
CA VAL A 186 20.37 -8.74 -6.42
C VAL A 186 19.61 -8.00 -7.52
N ASN A 187 19.69 -8.45 -8.76
CA ASN A 187 18.87 -7.86 -9.82
C ASN A 187 17.40 -8.26 -9.65
N VAL A 188 16.54 -7.27 -9.47
CA VAL A 188 15.10 -7.46 -9.29
C VAL A 188 14.34 -6.80 -10.43
N LYS A 189 13.52 -7.60 -11.13
CA LYS A 189 12.56 -7.13 -12.12
C LYS A 189 11.15 -7.49 -11.68
N ALA A 190 10.27 -6.51 -11.59
CA ALA A 190 8.91 -6.70 -11.12
C ALA A 190 7.89 -6.19 -12.17
N SER A 191 6.93 -7.04 -12.51
CA SER A 191 5.78 -6.68 -13.35
C SER A 191 4.50 -6.88 -12.56
N PHE A 192 3.74 -5.80 -12.37
CA PHE A 192 2.45 -5.82 -11.69
C PHE A 192 1.36 -5.67 -12.75
N LEU A 193 0.39 -6.57 -12.71
CA LEU A 193 -0.83 -6.52 -13.49
C LEU A 193 -1.94 -6.19 -12.51
N ILE A 194 -2.60 -5.06 -12.72
CA ILE A 194 -3.72 -4.62 -11.91
C ILE A 194 -5.00 -4.62 -12.75
N GLY A 195 -6.07 -5.18 -12.19
CA GLY A 195 -7.41 -5.02 -12.73
C GLY A 195 -7.95 -3.66 -12.31
N LEU A 196 -8.27 -2.81 -13.29
CA LEU A 196 -8.98 -1.53 -13.08
C LEU A 196 -10.44 -1.56 -13.59
N ASN A 197 -10.88 -2.71 -14.10
CA ASN A 197 -12.22 -2.91 -14.62
C ASN A 197 -13.27 -2.82 -13.50
N ASP A 198 -14.46 -2.32 -13.83
CA ASP A 198 -15.63 -2.24 -12.94
C ASP A 198 -15.47 -1.22 -11.78
N TYR A 199 -14.77 -0.11 -12.06
CA TYR A 199 -14.67 1.03 -11.16
C TYR A 199 -16.02 1.75 -11.06
N GLU A 200 -16.92 1.26 -10.20
CA GLU A 200 -18.16 1.95 -9.81
C GLU A 200 -18.04 2.66 -8.47
N ASP A 201 -17.16 2.19 -7.57
CA ASP A 201 -16.92 2.80 -6.26
C ASP A 201 -15.74 3.78 -6.27
N GLU A 202 -15.98 4.98 -5.71
CA GLU A 202 -15.05 6.10 -5.56
C GLU A 202 -13.92 5.82 -4.56
N ASP A 203 -13.07 4.83 -4.84
CA ASP A 203 -12.00 4.49 -3.91
C ASP A 203 -10.74 5.35 -4.15
N VAL A 204 -10.72 6.51 -3.48
CA VAL A 204 -9.56 7.42 -3.35
C VAL A 204 -8.27 6.63 -3.06
N ILE A 205 -8.34 5.58 -2.23
CA ILE A 205 -7.18 4.77 -1.82
C ILE A 205 -6.60 4.02 -3.02
N ASN A 206 -7.43 3.45 -3.89
CA ASN A 206 -6.95 2.68 -5.06
C ASN A 206 -6.19 3.56 -6.06
N THR A 207 -6.70 4.76 -6.33
CA THR A 207 -6.04 5.68 -7.26
C THR A 207 -4.73 6.19 -6.67
N LEU A 208 -4.72 6.57 -5.38
CA LEU A 208 -3.49 6.98 -4.70
C LEU A 208 -2.46 5.83 -4.60
N LEU A 209 -2.90 4.60 -4.36
CA LEU A 209 -2.05 3.41 -4.41
C LEU A 209 -1.39 3.23 -5.77
N ALA A 210 -2.15 3.33 -6.85
CA ALA A 210 -1.62 3.21 -8.20
C ALA A 210 -0.61 4.32 -8.51
N ILE A 211 -0.87 5.56 -8.07
CA ILE A 211 0.07 6.68 -8.19
C ILE A 211 1.35 6.41 -7.39
N ASN A 212 1.25 5.99 -6.13
CA ASN A 212 2.42 5.67 -5.29
C ASN A 212 3.23 4.50 -5.86
N LEU A 213 2.54 3.45 -6.32
CA LEU A 213 3.18 2.30 -6.98
C LEU A 213 3.91 2.67 -8.26
N ILE A 214 3.64 3.82 -8.89
CA ILE A 214 4.48 4.30 -10.01
C ILE A 214 5.51 5.33 -9.52
N SER A 215 5.16 6.28 -8.66
CA SER A 215 6.04 7.41 -8.31
C SER A 215 7.25 7.07 -7.42
N THR A 216 7.21 5.97 -6.65
CA THR A 216 8.26 5.67 -5.65
C THR A 216 9.34 4.69 -6.13
N SER A 217 10.39 4.43 -5.33
CA SER A 217 11.37 3.33 -5.57
C SER A 217 11.92 3.23 -7.00
N THR A 218 12.51 4.32 -7.49
CA THR A 218 12.88 4.57 -8.90
C THR A 218 14.00 3.70 -9.46
N SER A 219 14.88 3.20 -8.59
CA SER A 219 15.97 2.29 -8.94
C SER A 219 15.48 0.90 -9.34
N LEU A 220 14.27 0.51 -8.96
CA LEU A 220 13.70 -0.80 -9.25
C LEU A 220 13.24 -0.90 -10.72
N ASN A 221 13.59 -1.99 -11.40
CA ASN A 221 13.02 -2.31 -12.72
C ASN A 221 11.56 -2.78 -12.56
N PHE A 222 10.68 -1.80 -12.43
CA PHE A 222 9.27 -1.99 -12.13
C PHE A 222 8.39 -1.54 -13.31
N LYS A 223 7.35 -2.32 -13.60
CA LYS A 223 6.33 -1.98 -14.59
C LYS A 223 4.94 -2.31 -14.07
N LEU A 224 4.00 -1.37 -14.23
CA LEU A 224 2.61 -1.52 -13.81
C LEU A 224 1.69 -1.49 -15.04
N TYR A 225 0.86 -2.51 -15.17
CA TYR A 225 -0.02 -2.72 -16.30
C TYR A 225 -1.47 -2.80 -15.86
N ASN A 226 -2.37 -2.13 -16.57
CA ASN A 226 -3.79 -2.44 -16.53
C ASN A 226 -4.05 -3.71 -17.36
N CYS A 227 -4.72 -4.70 -16.77
CA CYS A 227 -5.14 -5.91 -17.46
C CYS A 227 -6.45 -6.40 -16.86
N SER A 228 -7.38 -6.87 -17.70
CA SER A 228 -8.60 -7.53 -17.24
C SER A 228 -8.26 -8.86 -16.55
N ILE A 229 -8.20 -8.82 -15.22
CA ILE A 229 -7.90 -9.95 -14.35
C ILE A 229 -9.19 -10.40 -13.68
N ASN A 230 -9.29 -11.69 -13.36
CA ASN A 230 -10.41 -12.22 -12.59
C ASN A 230 -10.46 -11.57 -11.20
N SER A 231 -11.62 -11.05 -10.83
CA SER A 231 -11.85 -10.19 -9.66
C SER A 231 -11.38 -10.80 -8.34
N ASN A 232 -11.70 -12.07 -8.11
CA ASN A 232 -11.52 -12.72 -6.81
C ASN A 232 -10.18 -13.47 -6.66
N THR A 233 -9.20 -13.24 -7.54
CA THR A 233 -7.93 -13.98 -7.51
C THR A 233 -6.71 -13.06 -7.46
N ALA A 234 -5.78 -13.32 -6.54
CA ALA A 234 -4.44 -12.75 -6.56
C ALA A 234 -3.37 -13.81 -6.82
N ILE A 235 -2.47 -13.54 -7.75
CA ILE A 235 -1.37 -14.43 -8.11
C ILE A 235 -0.04 -13.72 -7.88
N PHE A 236 0.87 -14.39 -7.16
CA PHE A 236 2.24 -13.97 -6.93
C PHE A 236 3.18 -15.05 -7.45
N ALA A 237 4.07 -14.70 -8.36
CA ALA A 237 5.00 -15.64 -8.97
C ALA A 237 6.43 -15.11 -8.96
N ILE A 238 7.37 -15.98 -8.61
CA ILE A 238 8.80 -15.79 -8.82
C ILE A 238 9.20 -16.81 -9.88
N LYS A 239 9.67 -16.32 -11.04
CA LYS A 239 9.97 -17.15 -12.20
C LYS A 239 10.83 -18.37 -11.84
N ASN A 240 10.39 -19.56 -12.26
CA ASN A 240 11.02 -20.87 -12.05
C ASN A 240 11.22 -21.29 -10.59
N LYS A 241 10.68 -20.54 -9.62
CA LYS A 241 11.02 -20.67 -8.19
C LYS A 241 9.78 -20.89 -7.32
N PHE A 242 8.78 -20.04 -7.45
CA PHE A 242 7.65 -20.03 -6.52
C PHE A 242 6.38 -19.50 -7.19
N LEU A 243 5.25 -20.07 -6.81
CA LEU A 243 3.92 -19.58 -7.16
C LEU A 243 3.05 -19.55 -5.90
N SER A 244 2.25 -18.50 -5.75
CA SER A 244 1.15 -18.39 -4.80
C SER A 244 -0.08 -17.90 -5.53
N THR A 245 -1.19 -18.62 -5.39
CA THR A 245 -2.51 -18.21 -5.86
C THR A 245 -3.45 -18.09 -4.67
N ASN A 246 -4.24 -17.03 -4.65
CA ASN A 246 -5.05 -16.64 -3.51
C ASN A 246 -6.44 -16.29 -4.01
N LEU A 247 -7.44 -16.87 -3.36
CA LEU A 247 -8.86 -16.68 -3.65
C LEU A 247 -9.45 -15.82 -2.53
N PHE A 248 -10.24 -14.82 -2.92
CA PHE A 248 -10.89 -13.87 -2.02
C PHE A 248 -12.40 -14.03 -2.09
N PHE A 249 -13.06 -13.74 -0.97
CA PHE A 249 -14.49 -13.47 -0.95
C PHE A 249 -14.79 -12.12 -1.60
N GLU A 250 -16.06 -11.87 -1.92
CA GLU A 250 -16.51 -10.56 -2.43
C GLU A 250 -16.24 -9.43 -1.42
N GLU A 251 -16.27 -9.74 -0.12
CA GLU A 251 -15.98 -8.82 0.99
C GLU A 251 -14.47 -8.51 1.17
N GLY A 252 -13.60 -9.10 0.34
CA GLY A 252 -12.16 -8.82 0.30
C GLY A 252 -11.31 -9.60 1.31
N GLU A 253 -11.90 -10.49 2.09
CA GLU A 253 -11.16 -11.45 2.92
C GLU A 253 -10.63 -12.62 2.08
N CYS A 254 -9.41 -13.08 2.35
CA CYS A 254 -8.86 -14.21 1.63
C CYS A 254 -9.41 -15.53 2.17
N MET A 255 -10.11 -16.26 1.31
CA MET A 255 -10.69 -17.56 1.60
C MET A 255 -9.62 -18.67 1.59
N PHE A 256 -8.75 -18.66 0.59
CA PHE A 256 -7.88 -19.79 0.31
C PHE A 256 -6.61 -19.36 -0.41
N THR A 257 -5.46 -19.82 0.11
CA THR A 257 -4.16 -19.68 -0.55
C THR A 257 -3.63 -21.05 -0.90
N THR A 258 -3.11 -21.21 -2.11
CA THR A 258 -2.22 -22.33 -2.43
C THR A 258 -0.88 -21.81 -2.93
N THR A 259 0.20 -22.46 -2.51
CA THR A 259 1.57 -22.13 -2.90
C THR A 259 2.21 -23.36 -3.50
N SER A 260 3.10 -23.21 -4.48
CA SER A 260 3.81 -24.31 -5.11
C SER A 260 5.25 -23.94 -5.46
N LYS A 261 6.15 -24.90 -5.32
CA LYS A 261 7.54 -24.85 -5.82
C LYS A 261 7.78 -25.87 -6.94
N ASP A 262 6.73 -26.50 -7.45
CA ASP A 262 6.85 -27.41 -8.57
C ASP A 262 7.30 -26.63 -9.81
N ARG A 263 8.50 -26.94 -10.30
CA ARG A 263 9.13 -26.17 -11.37
C ARG A 263 8.26 -26.11 -12.63
N LYS A 264 7.67 -27.23 -13.04
CA LYS A 264 6.86 -27.30 -14.27
C LYS A 264 5.60 -26.45 -14.12
N LEU A 265 4.89 -26.60 -13.01
CA LEU A 265 3.70 -25.81 -12.72
C LEU A 265 4.02 -24.31 -12.65
N VAL A 266 5.09 -23.93 -11.95
CA VAL A 266 5.52 -22.52 -11.83
C VAL A 266 5.86 -21.94 -13.21
N GLU A 267 6.61 -22.69 -14.04
CA GLU A 267 6.98 -22.28 -15.40
C GLU A 267 5.74 -22.10 -16.29
N ASP A 268 4.82 -23.06 -16.29
CA ASP A 268 3.59 -23.03 -17.08
C ASP A 268 2.67 -21.85 -16.67
N PHE A 269 2.44 -21.67 -15.36
CA PHE A 269 1.66 -20.54 -14.85
C PHE A 269 2.32 -19.19 -15.20
N TYR A 270 3.62 -19.06 -14.96
CA TYR A 270 4.35 -17.83 -15.25
C TYR A 270 4.30 -17.48 -16.74
N ALA A 271 4.51 -18.46 -17.61
CA ALA A 271 4.43 -18.29 -19.06
C ALA A 271 3.04 -17.84 -19.51
N ASN A 272 1.98 -18.43 -18.96
CA ASN A 272 0.60 -18.05 -19.27
C ASN A 272 0.28 -16.60 -18.86
N ILE A 273 0.67 -16.17 -17.67
CA ILE A 273 0.41 -14.80 -17.24
C ILE A 273 1.24 -13.81 -18.06
N LYS A 274 2.48 -14.16 -18.41
CA LYS A 274 3.33 -13.34 -19.28
C LYS A 274 2.79 -13.25 -20.71
N TYR A 275 2.19 -14.31 -21.23
CA TYR A 275 1.46 -14.29 -22.50
C TYR A 275 0.26 -13.33 -22.44
N THR A 276 -0.55 -13.41 -21.38
CA THR A 276 -1.66 -12.48 -21.15
C THR A 276 -1.18 -11.04 -21.07
N LEU A 277 -0.11 -10.78 -20.31
CA LEU A 277 0.52 -9.46 -20.21
C LEU A 277 0.91 -8.90 -21.58
N LYS A 278 1.54 -9.73 -22.43
CA LYS A 278 2.00 -9.31 -23.76
C LYS A 278 0.85 -8.93 -24.69
N ASN A 279 -0.29 -9.61 -24.59
CA ASN A 279 -1.39 -9.45 -25.54
C ASN A 279 -2.49 -8.49 -25.05
N LYS A 280 -2.69 -8.40 -23.73
CA LYS A 280 -3.78 -7.63 -23.11
C LYS A 280 -3.30 -6.55 -22.14
N GLY A 281 -2.07 -6.63 -21.64
CA GLY A 281 -1.55 -5.68 -20.69
C GLY A 281 -1.31 -4.32 -21.32
N LYS A 282 -1.90 -3.27 -20.75
CA LYS A 282 -1.65 -1.88 -21.12
C LYS A 282 -0.77 -1.25 -20.04
N LEU A 283 0.41 -0.77 -20.41
CA LEU A 283 1.28 -0.07 -19.46
C LEU A 283 0.56 1.21 -19.00
N LEU A 284 0.58 1.52 -17.71
CA LEU A 284 -0.15 2.68 -17.18
C LEU A 284 0.47 4.02 -17.55
N TYR A 285 1.79 4.04 -17.78
CA TYR A 285 2.55 5.28 -17.95
C TYR A 285 3.70 5.15 -18.95
N ASP A 286 4.09 6.28 -19.50
CA ASP A 286 5.30 6.47 -20.28
C ASP A 286 6.30 7.33 -19.50
N LYS A 287 7.52 6.81 -19.33
CA LYS A 287 8.61 7.51 -18.62
C LYS A 287 9.22 8.61 -19.51
N ARG A 288 9.40 9.80 -18.95
CA ARG A 288 10.08 10.95 -19.56
C ARG A 288 11.04 11.58 -18.56
N ASP A 289 12.25 11.91 -18.99
CA ASP A 289 13.16 12.70 -18.17
C ASP A 289 12.74 14.19 -18.12
N CYS A 290 13.31 14.93 -17.17
CA CYS A 290 13.02 16.34 -16.98
C CYS A 290 13.37 17.20 -18.21
N THR A 291 14.51 16.95 -18.86
CA THR A 291 14.98 17.74 -20.00
C THR A 291 14.10 17.52 -21.22
N SER A 292 13.68 16.29 -21.51
CA SER A 292 12.76 15.97 -22.61
C SER A 292 11.36 16.53 -22.38
N MET A 293 10.90 16.63 -21.12
CA MET A 293 9.63 17.28 -20.79
C MET A 293 9.62 18.76 -21.22
N ILE A 294 10.77 19.43 -21.08
CA ILE A 294 10.97 20.83 -21.50
C ILE A 294 11.23 20.93 -22.99
N GLU A 295 12.22 20.20 -23.52
CA GLU A 295 12.68 20.31 -24.91
C GLU A 295 11.62 19.86 -25.93
N ASN A 296 10.83 18.84 -25.61
CA ASN A 296 9.76 18.36 -26.50
C ASN A 296 8.45 19.14 -26.32
N GLN A 297 8.48 20.24 -25.56
CA GLN A 297 7.33 21.11 -25.29
C GLN A 297 6.14 20.40 -24.62
N THR A 298 6.36 19.22 -24.03
CA THR A 298 5.30 18.47 -23.34
C THR A 298 4.78 19.25 -22.13
N TYR A 299 5.66 19.94 -21.40
CA TYR A 299 5.25 20.84 -20.31
C TYR A 299 4.43 22.04 -20.81
N ILE A 300 4.80 22.62 -21.96
CA ILE A 300 4.03 23.72 -22.58
C ILE A 300 2.65 23.21 -23.00
N GLN A 301 2.56 22.04 -23.62
CA GLN A 301 1.29 21.42 -23.99
C GLN A 301 0.38 21.19 -22.78
N TYR A 302 0.95 20.81 -21.63
CA TYR A 302 0.21 20.75 -20.38
C TYR A 302 -0.39 22.11 -20.02
N ILE A 303 0.46 23.14 -19.89
CA ILE A 303 0.04 24.49 -19.44
C ILE A 303 -0.97 25.12 -20.39
N MET A 304 -0.83 24.90 -21.70
CA MET A 304 -1.73 25.49 -22.71
C MET A 304 -3.09 24.80 -22.80
N ASN A 305 -3.26 23.62 -22.19
CA ASN A 305 -4.56 22.97 -22.16
C ASN A 305 -5.47 23.65 -21.11
N ASN A 306 -6.77 23.70 -21.40
CA ASN A 306 -7.75 24.19 -20.45
C ASN A 306 -7.99 23.16 -19.32
N ASP A 307 -8.65 23.60 -18.24
CA ASP A 307 -9.00 22.79 -17.06
C ASP A 307 -7.75 22.25 -16.35
N LEU A 308 -6.88 23.17 -15.92
CA LEU A 308 -5.66 22.82 -15.20
C LEU A 308 -5.99 22.51 -13.75
N ARG A 309 -5.65 21.30 -13.34
CA ARG A 309 -5.89 20.78 -11.99
C ARG A 309 -4.61 20.12 -11.50
N CYS A 310 -4.12 20.49 -10.32
CA CYS A 310 -2.90 19.89 -9.78
C CYS A 310 -2.98 19.61 -8.28
N LEU A 311 -2.48 18.44 -7.90
CA LEU A 311 -2.18 18.04 -6.53
C LEU A 311 -0.67 18.13 -6.34
N LEU A 312 -0.24 18.99 -5.42
CA LEU A 312 1.16 19.29 -5.18
C LEU A 312 1.67 18.56 -3.95
N GLY A 313 2.27 17.38 -4.17
CA GLY A 313 3.04 16.66 -3.15
C GLY A 313 4.42 17.25 -2.88
N SER A 314 4.77 18.35 -3.55
CA SER A 314 5.89 19.22 -3.21
C SER A 314 5.75 20.58 -3.92
N ILE A 315 6.28 21.63 -3.29
CA ILE A 315 6.31 22.98 -3.88
C ILE A 315 7.18 22.97 -5.14
N ASN A 316 6.78 23.76 -6.14
CA ASN A 316 7.39 23.75 -7.47
C ASN A 316 7.32 25.12 -8.15
N GLU A 317 7.65 25.17 -9.44
CA GLU A 317 7.76 26.37 -10.26
C GLU A 317 6.44 27.08 -10.63
N PHE A 318 5.25 26.51 -10.37
CA PHE A 318 3.98 27.03 -10.89
C PHE A 318 3.68 28.46 -10.46
N PHE A 319 3.98 28.79 -9.20
CA PHE A 319 3.71 30.11 -8.63
C PHE A 319 4.98 30.92 -8.43
N MET A 320 6.05 30.62 -9.16
CA MET A 320 7.29 31.36 -9.04
C MET A 320 7.17 32.72 -9.75
N PRO A 321 7.64 33.83 -9.15
CA PRO A 321 7.79 35.12 -9.82
C PRO A 321 8.58 35.00 -11.13
N PRO A 322 8.25 35.74 -12.20
CA PRO A 322 8.93 35.59 -13.50
C PRO A 322 10.45 35.85 -13.46
N ASP A 323 10.90 36.76 -12.60
CA ASP A 323 12.32 37.05 -12.37
C ASP A 323 13.00 35.90 -11.62
N LEU A 324 12.44 35.46 -10.50
CA LEU A 324 12.96 34.34 -9.70
C LEU A 324 13.01 33.05 -10.52
N PHE A 325 11.99 32.79 -11.35
CA PHE A 325 11.96 31.65 -12.26
C PHE A 325 13.19 31.61 -13.16
N MET A 326 13.58 32.74 -13.75
CA MET A 326 14.74 32.79 -14.63
C MET A 326 16.06 32.70 -13.85
N GLU A 327 16.15 33.27 -12.65
CA GLU A 327 17.32 33.12 -11.78
C GLU A 327 17.59 31.64 -11.47
N ILE A 328 16.55 30.89 -11.10
CA ILE A 328 16.64 29.45 -10.84
C ILE A 328 16.87 28.65 -12.12
N ALA A 329 16.24 29.03 -13.24
CA ALA A 329 16.47 28.39 -14.54
C ALA A 329 17.95 28.47 -14.96
N GLU A 330 18.59 29.63 -14.84
CA GLU A 330 20.02 29.80 -15.16
C GLU A 330 20.91 29.03 -14.17
N ARG A 331 20.54 28.98 -12.88
CA ARG A 331 21.26 28.18 -11.87
C ARG A 331 21.25 26.68 -12.18
N VAL A 332 20.13 26.14 -12.66
CA VAL A 332 19.94 24.70 -12.88
C VAL A 332 20.33 24.26 -14.29
N PHE A 333 20.02 25.07 -15.31
CA PHE A 333 20.14 24.70 -16.73
C PHE A 333 21.00 25.66 -17.57
N GLY A 334 21.73 26.59 -16.96
CA GLY A 334 22.48 27.66 -17.68
C GLY A 334 23.45 27.15 -18.75
N ASP A 335 23.99 25.94 -18.59
CA ASP A 335 24.87 25.31 -19.58
C ASP A 335 24.14 24.91 -20.88
N ASN A 336 22.81 24.70 -20.84
CA ASN A 336 22.00 24.30 -21.99
C ASN A 336 21.12 25.44 -22.50
N LYS A 337 21.67 26.22 -23.44
CA LYS A 337 20.97 27.34 -24.10
C LYS A 337 19.64 26.97 -24.75
N LYS A 338 19.48 25.73 -25.24
CA LYS A 338 18.22 25.26 -25.85
C LYS A 338 17.13 25.15 -24.80
N ILE A 339 17.44 24.55 -23.65
CA ILE A 339 16.51 24.44 -22.51
C ILE A 339 16.16 25.82 -21.97
N ILE A 340 17.14 26.70 -21.76
CA ILE A 340 16.90 28.08 -21.30
C ILE A 340 15.92 28.82 -22.22
N ASN A 341 16.01 28.64 -23.54
CA ASN A 341 15.08 29.27 -24.47
C ASN A 341 13.64 28.73 -24.36
N GLU A 342 13.46 27.42 -24.16
CA GLU A 342 12.13 26.86 -23.90
C GLU A 342 11.60 27.27 -22.52
N LEU A 343 12.46 27.36 -21.50
CA LEU A 343 12.10 27.84 -20.16
C LEU A 343 11.60 29.30 -20.19
N LYS A 344 12.20 30.17 -21.03
CA LYS A 344 11.67 31.53 -21.23
C LYS A 344 10.24 31.52 -21.75
N LYS A 345 9.91 30.62 -22.68
CA LYS A 345 8.53 30.46 -23.17
C LYS A 345 7.62 29.97 -22.05
N ILE A 346 8.04 28.92 -21.33
CA ILE A 346 7.28 28.36 -20.21
C ILE A 346 6.98 29.42 -19.16
N ASN A 347 7.97 30.25 -18.79
CA ASN A 347 7.80 31.34 -17.84
C ASN A 347 6.69 32.32 -18.26
N VAL A 348 6.69 32.74 -19.54
CA VAL A 348 5.64 33.61 -20.09
C VAL A 348 4.26 32.94 -20.05
N PHE A 349 4.19 31.64 -20.36
CA PHE A 349 2.92 30.90 -20.33
C PHE A 349 2.41 30.69 -18.90
N LEU A 350 3.27 30.29 -17.96
CA LEU A 350 2.91 30.13 -16.55
C LEU A 350 2.38 31.43 -15.97
N HIS A 351 3.08 32.55 -16.21
CA HIS A 351 2.62 33.86 -15.75
C HIS A 351 1.23 34.19 -16.31
N ASN A 352 0.97 33.96 -17.60
CA ASN A 352 -0.37 34.16 -18.16
C ASN A 352 -1.42 33.23 -17.55
N VAL A 353 -1.09 31.96 -17.33
CA VAL A 353 -2.02 30.97 -16.74
C VAL A 353 -2.38 31.33 -15.30
N THR A 354 -1.41 31.80 -14.50
CA THR A 354 -1.67 32.23 -13.11
C THR A 354 -2.59 33.44 -12.97
N TYR A 355 -2.96 34.12 -14.06
CA TYR A 355 -3.85 35.29 -14.03
C TYR A 355 -5.06 35.21 -14.98
N LYS A 356 -5.12 34.24 -15.89
CA LYS A 356 -6.13 34.21 -16.98
C LYS A 356 -6.75 32.84 -17.24
N SER A 357 -6.45 31.84 -16.42
CA SER A 357 -6.90 30.47 -16.67
C SER A 357 -7.39 29.84 -15.38
N ASN A 358 -8.50 29.12 -15.46
CA ASN A 358 -9.08 28.37 -14.35
C ASN A 358 -8.08 27.29 -13.91
N LEU A 359 -7.36 27.58 -12.84
CA LEU A 359 -6.33 26.72 -12.26
C LEU A 359 -6.77 26.33 -10.86
N LYS A 360 -6.92 25.02 -10.63
CA LYS A 360 -7.28 24.46 -9.32
C LYS A 360 -6.09 23.71 -8.73
N VAL A 361 -5.75 24.03 -7.49
CA VAL A 361 -4.49 23.60 -6.88
C VAL A 361 -4.77 23.08 -5.48
N LEU A 362 -4.42 21.82 -5.23
CA LEU A 362 -4.36 21.24 -3.90
C LEU A 362 -2.91 21.22 -3.44
N ILE A 363 -2.62 21.81 -2.28
CA ILE A 363 -1.28 21.83 -1.69
C ILE A 363 -1.34 21.18 -0.30
N TYR A 364 -0.50 20.17 -0.06
CA TYR A 364 -0.36 19.63 1.29
C TYR A 364 0.27 20.67 2.23
N GLU A 365 -0.37 20.92 3.36
CA GLU A 365 0.15 21.91 4.32
C GLU A 365 1.48 21.46 4.93
N SER A 366 1.67 20.14 5.11
CA SER A 366 2.94 19.54 5.51
C SER A 366 4.07 19.90 4.54
N GLU A 367 3.82 19.87 3.24
CA GLU A 367 4.81 20.25 2.21
C GLU A 367 5.08 21.75 2.18
N LEU A 368 4.05 22.58 2.40
CA LEU A 368 4.26 24.02 2.55
C LEU A 368 5.17 24.31 3.75
N ARG A 369 4.91 23.72 4.92
CA ARG A 369 5.74 23.89 6.13
C ARG A 369 7.17 23.37 5.92
N LYS A 370 7.33 22.24 5.23
CA LYS A 370 8.63 21.67 4.87
C LYS A 370 9.42 22.59 3.93
N TYR A 371 8.76 23.19 2.94
CA TYR A 371 9.38 24.16 2.04
C TYR A 371 9.81 25.43 2.79
N MET A 372 8.99 25.93 3.69
CA MET A 372 9.30 27.14 4.46
C MET A 372 10.54 26.96 5.35
N SER A 373 10.63 25.80 6.02
CA SER A 373 11.78 25.47 6.87
C SER A 373 13.05 25.16 6.07
N SER A 374 12.98 24.21 5.13
CA SER A 374 14.17 23.72 4.40
C SER A 374 14.56 24.59 3.20
N GLY A 375 13.60 25.29 2.59
CA GLY A 375 13.75 25.95 1.29
C GLY A 375 13.85 25.05 0.08
N CYS A 376 13.71 23.74 0.27
CA CYS A 376 13.73 22.78 -0.80
C CYS A 376 12.40 22.78 -1.55
N LEU A 377 12.45 23.07 -2.86
CA LEU A 377 11.35 22.88 -3.80
C LEU A 377 11.82 22.05 -4.99
N HIS A 378 10.90 21.62 -5.85
CA HIS A 378 11.24 20.91 -7.08
C HIS A 378 11.01 21.78 -8.32
N PHE A 379 12.08 22.24 -8.95
CA PHE A 379 12.06 22.99 -10.22
C PHE A 379 12.18 22.00 -11.38
N PHE A 380 11.08 21.75 -12.11
CA PHE A 380 11.02 20.70 -13.14
C PHE A 380 11.42 19.30 -12.63
N ASN A 381 10.93 18.98 -11.42
CA ASN A 381 11.26 17.76 -10.67
C ASN A 381 12.73 17.65 -10.20
N ILE A 382 13.54 18.68 -10.40
CA ILE A 382 14.89 18.77 -9.85
C ILE A 382 14.82 19.47 -8.49
N PRO A 383 15.31 18.86 -7.39
CA PRO A 383 15.33 19.50 -6.09
C PRO A 383 16.29 20.71 -6.11
N VAL A 384 15.80 21.86 -5.64
CA VAL A 384 16.55 23.12 -5.54
C VAL A 384 16.26 23.76 -4.19
N THR A 385 17.32 24.22 -3.52
CA THR A 385 17.19 24.98 -2.27
C THR A 385 17.19 26.48 -2.58
N LEU A 386 16.12 27.16 -2.17
CA LEU A 386 16.03 28.63 -2.23
C LEU A 386 16.61 29.26 -0.97
N THR A 387 17.30 30.39 -1.16
CA THR A 387 17.69 31.29 -0.06
C THR A 387 16.46 31.90 0.61
N PHE A 388 16.64 32.46 1.81
CA PHE A 388 15.51 33.03 2.54
C PHE A 388 14.82 34.16 1.75
N LYS A 389 15.59 35.05 1.10
CA LYS A 389 15.05 36.13 0.27
C LYS A 389 14.31 35.63 -0.97
N GLU A 390 14.78 34.53 -1.57
CA GLU A 390 14.09 33.91 -2.70
C GLU A 390 12.76 33.28 -2.26
N ARG A 391 12.71 32.63 -1.09
CA ARG A 391 11.47 32.12 -0.50
C ARG A 391 10.48 33.23 -0.22
N GLU A 392 10.93 34.32 0.38
CA GLU A 392 10.11 35.49 0.65
C GLU A 392 9.46 36.04 -0.63
N ARG A 393 10.26 36.30 -1.67
CA ARG A 393 9.75 36.70 -2.99
C ARG A 393 8.75 35.71 -3.57
N HIS A 394 9.01 34.41 -3.44
CA HIS A 394 8.12 33.38 -3.94
C HIS A 394 6.76 33.42 -3.25
N ILE A 395 6.72 33.47 -1.92
CA ILE A 395 5.47 33.41 -1.19
C ILE A 395 4.69 34.73 -1.27
N GLU A 396 5.37 35.89 -1.21
CA GLU A 396 4.70 37.18 -1.43
C GLU A 396 3.99 37.21 -2.79
N TYR A 397 4.54 36.54 -3.80
CA TYR A 397 3.90 36.41 -5.09
C TYR A 397 2.74 35.40 -5.11
N ILE A 398 2.80 34.30 -4.34
CA ILE A 398 1.63 33.42 -4.11
C ILE A 398 0.50 34.22 -3.45
N GLU A 399 0.80 34.99 -2.40
CA GLU A 399 -0.18 35.85 -1.73
C GLU A 399 -0.79 36.86 -2.69
N LYS A 400 0.04 37.50 -3.52
CA LYS A 400 -0.42 38.41 -4.57
C LYS A 400 -1.37 37.74 -5.55
N ILE A 401 -1.02 36.56 -6.08
CA ILE A 401 -1.90 35.80 -6.99
C ILE A 401 -3.23 35.50 -6.31
N LEU A 402 -3.19 35.03 -5.06
CA LEU A 402 -4.40 34.74 -4.30
C LEU A 402 -5.25 35.98 -4.10
N MET A 403 -4.67 37.16 -3.84
CA MET A 403 -5.44 38.39 -3.66
C MET A 403 -6.02 38.94 -4.97
N GLU A 404 -5.26 38.90 -6.06
CA GLU A 404 -5.60 39.58 -7.32
C GLU A 404 -6.37 38.71 -8.32
N SER A 405 -6.18 37.39 -8.31
CA SER A 405 -6.78 36.47 -9.26
C SER A 405 -8.00 35.75 -8.69
N ASN A 406 -9.10 35.75 -9.44
CA ASN A 406 -10.27 34.89 -9.15
C ASN A 406 -10.25 33.59 -9.95
N ASP A 407 -9.37 33.47 -10.94
CA ASP A 407 -9.27 32.29 -11.82
C ASP A 407 -8.36 31.22 -11.21
N VAL A 408 -7.53 31.57 -10.22
CA VAL A 408 -6.68 30.63 -9.48
C VAL A 408 -7.30 30.31 -8.14
N GLU A 409 -7.69 29.05 -7.96
CA GLU A 409 -8.19 28.51 -6.71
C GLU A 409 -7.12 27.60 -6.09
N ILE A 410 -6.59 28.00 -4.94
CA ILE A 410 -5.71 27.16 -4.12
C ILE A 410 -6.50 26.69 -2.91
N ARG A 411 -6.35 25.41 -2.55
CA ARG A 411 -6.86 24.81 -1.33
C ARG A 411 -5.74 24.06 -0.62
N LEU A 412 -5.78 24.04 0.70
CA LEU A 412 -4.79 23.37 1.53
C LEU A 412 -5.32 22.02 2.01
N VAL A 413 -4.46 21.00 2.01
CA VAL A 413 -4.76 19.68 2.56
C VAL A 413 -4.16 19.61 3.97
N ASP A 414 -5.02 19.54 4.98
CA ASP A 414 -4.66 19.48 6.40
C ASP A 414 -4.66 18.03 6.89
N GLY A 415 -3.53 17.35 6.67
CA GLY A 415 -3.36 15.92 6.97
C GLY A 415 -3.01 15.12 5.71
N ASP A 416 -3.19 13.80 5.79
CA ASP A 416 -2.95 12.89 4.68
C ASP A 416 -4.28 12.29 4.21
N PHE A 417 -4.43 12.05 2.90
CA PHE A 417 -5.66 11.43 2.39
C PHE A 417 -5.79 9.95 2.78
N VAL A 418 -4.65 9.31 3.10
CA VAL A 418 -4.53 7.93 3.58
C VAL A 418 -3.38 7.87 4.59
N ASP A 419 -3.71 7.86 5.88
CA ASP A 419 -2.73 7.91 6.99
C ASP A 419 -1.80 6.69 7.06
N ASP A 420 -2.20 5.56 6.46
CA ASP A 420 -1.56 4.26 6.66
C ASP A 420 -0.43 3.91 5.68
N PHE A 421 -0.18 4.73 4.65
CA PHE A 421 0.96 4.50 3.75
C PHE A 421 2.29 4.76 4.47
N ARG A 422 3.17 3.76 4.52
CA ARG A 422 4.48 3.88 5.17
C ARG A 422 5.43 4.82 4.43
N GLU A 423 5.32 4.90 3.10
CA GLU A 423 6.04 5.89 2.30
C GLU A 423 5.32 7.23 2.42
N LYS A 424 5.86 8.13 3.26
CA LYS A 424 5.30 9.45 3.59
C LYS A 424 5.46 10.51 2.49
N GLU A 425 5.80 10.10 1.27
CA GLU A 425 5.96 11.07 0.19
C GLU A 425 4.61 11.35 -0.43
N ASN A 426 4.18 12.60 -0.32
CA ASN A 426 2.88 13.03 -0.83
C ASN A 426 2.85 12.92 -2.36
N PRO A 427 1.82 12.26 -2.94
CA PRO A 427 1.75 12.10 -4.38
C PRO A 427 1.54 13.44 -5.07
N SER A 428 2.18 13.62 -6.23
CA SER A 428 1.95 14.77 -7.10
C SER A 428 1.18 14.33 -8.35
N LEU A 429 0.13 15.06 -8.72
CA LEU A 429 -0.70 14.75 -9.88
C LEU A 429 -0.97 16.02 -10.66
N TYR A 430 -0.74 15.99 -11.98
CA TYR A 430 -0.93 17.13 -12.88
C TYR A 430 -1.92 16.71 -13.95
N LEU A 431 -3.05 17.40 -14.00
CA LEU A 431 -4.17 17.09 -14.87
C LEU A 431 -4.51 18.29 -15.76
N SER A 432 -4.70 17.96 -17.02
CA SER A 432 -5.34 18.83 -18.00
C SER A 432 -6.30 18.01 -18.83
N LYS A 433 -7.06 18.67 -19.71
CA LYS A 433 -8.00 18.00 -20.61
C LYS A 433 -7.36 16.82 -21.36
N ASN A 434 -6.17 17.01 -21.94
CA ASN A 434 -5.54 16.02 -22.83
C ASN A 434 -4.32 15.31 -22.24
N LEU A 435 -3.66 15.93 -21.25
CA LEU A 435 -2.40 15.42 -20.70
C LEU A 435 -2.51 15.27 -19.19
N LYS A 436 -2.06 14.11 -18.69
CA LYS A 436 -2.07 13.76 -17.27
C LYS A 436 -0.74 13.12 -16.94
N PHE A 437 -0.09 13.56 -15.87
CA PHE A 437 1.20 13.01 -15.46
C PHE A 437 1.42 13.14 -13.96
N THR A 438 2.34 12.33 -13.45
CA THR A 438 2.84 12.40 -12.08
C THR A 438 4.35 12.60 -12.08
N LYS A 439 4.87 13.15 -10.99
CA LYS A 439 6.31 13.24 -10.75
C LYS A 439 6.78 11.96 -10.08
N VAL A 440 7.94 11.49 -10.51
CA VAL A 440 8.66 10.45 -9.80
C VAL A 440 9.39 11.11 -8.65
N HIS A 441 9.30 10.54 -7.45
CA HIS A 441 10.01 11.09 -6.30
C HIS A 441 11.52 11.02 -6.53
N PRO A 442 12.25 12.13 -6.34
CA PRO A 442 13.67 12.23 -6.66
C PRO A 442 14.54 11.50 -5.62
N ASN A 443 14.29 10.22 -5.42
CA ASN A 443 15.17 9.32 -4.70
C ASN A 443 16.25 8.85 -5.68
N SER A 444 17.53 9.01 -5.31
CA SER A 444 18.72 8.64 -6.10
C SER A 444 19.01 9.47 -7.36
N GLY A 445 18.49 10.70 -7.45
CA GLY A 445 18.77 11.64 -8.55
C GLY A 445 17.99 11.36 -9.83
N GLN A 446 17.02 10.44 -9.80
CA GLN A 446 16.07 10.24 -10.89
C GLN A 446 14.89 11.20 -10.75
N ASN A 447 14.83 12.19 -11.64
CA ASN A 447 13.88 13.31 -11.58
C ASN A 447 12.88 13.22 -12.73
N ASP A 448 12.39 12.01 -13.00
CA ASP A 448 11.57 11.72 -14.17
C ASP A 448 10.09 12.08 -13.95
N TYR A 449 9.35 12.14 -15.06
CA TYR A 449 7.91 12.30 -15.12
C TYR A 449 7.29 11.05 -15.74
N PHE A 450 6.16 10.63 -15.19
CA PHE A 450 5.37 9.53 -15.73
C PHE A 450 4.10 10.09 -16.35
N ILE A 451 4.06 10.09 -17.69
CA ILE A 451 2.89 10.49 -18.46
C ILE A 451 1.89 9.34 -18.44
N ILE A 452 0.70 9.57 -17.91
CA ILE A 452 -0.34 8.56 -17.81
C ILE A 452 -0.89 8.27 -19.21
N SER A 453 -0.78 7.03 -19.66
CA SER A 453 -1.14 6.61 -21.01
C SER A 453 -2.45 5.81 -21.06
N ASP A 454 -2.73 4.98 -20.04
CA ASP A 454 -3.94 4.17 -19.94
C ASP A 454 -5.22 4.99 -19.67
N ASN A 455 -6.30 4.73 -20.40
CA ASN A 455 -7.52 5.54 -20.33
C ASN A 455 -8.33 5.32 -19.05
N ASP A 456 -8.39 4.10 -18.53
CA ASP A 456 -9.14 3.80 -17.30
C ASP A 456 -8.44 4.51 -16.13
N PHE A 457 -7.11 4.42 -16.08
CA PHE A 457 -6.34 5.13 -15.07
C PHE A 457 -6.41 6.68 -15.22
N LYS A 458 -6.50 7.22 -16.44
CA LYS A 458 -6.77 8.66 -16.65
C LYS A 458 -8.11 9.09 -16.04
N ASN A 459 -9.14 8.26 -16.17
CA ASN A 459 -10.46 8.53 -15.60
C ASN A 459 -10.42 8.46 -14.08
N MET A 460 -9.77 7.44 -13.51
CA MET A 460 -9.54 7.33 -12.06
C MET A 460 -8.83 8.58 -11.51
N CYS A 461 -7.81 9.09 -12.20
CA CYS A 461 -7.10 10.31 -11.78
C CYS A 461 -7.98 11.57 -11.82
N ASN A 462 -8.89 11.69 -12.80
CA ASN A 462 -9.86 12.79 -12.83
C ASN A 462 -10.81 12.69 -11.64
N ASN A 463 -11.43 11.51 -11.46
CA ASN A 463 -12.38 11.27 -10.39
C ASN A 463 -11.73 11.52 -9.03
N LEU A 464 -10.51 11.03 -8.82
CA LEU A 464 -9.73 11.31 -7.61
C LEU A 464 -9.65 12.82 -7.35
N PHE A 465 -9.20 13.62 -8.32
CA PHE A 465 -9.09 15.06 -8.11
C PHE A 465 -10.45 15.69 -7.80
N ASP A 466 -11.51 15.29 -8.51
CA ASP A 466 -12.85 15.85 -8.32
C ASP A 466 -13.43 15.48 -6.95
N THR A 467 -13.22 14.25 -6.46
CA THR A 467 -13.60 13.82 -5.10
C THR A 467 -12.80 14.57 -4.03
N LEU A 468 -11.47 14.68 -4.20
CA LEU A 468 -10.63 15.44 -3.27
C LEU A 468 -11.02 16.92 -3.23
N TRP A 469 -11.38 17.49 -4.39
CA TRP A 469 -11.76 18.89 -4.49
C TRP A 469 -13.16 19.17 -3.93
N ASN A 470 -14.16 18.34 -4.20
CA ASN A 470 -15.55 18.67 -3.87
C ASN A 470 -16.03 18.06 -2.55
N ASP A 471 -15.57 16.84 -2.22
CA ASP A 471 -16.22 16.00 -1.22
C ASP A 471 -15.42 15.89 0.09
N ARG A 472 -14.08 15.96 0.02
CA ARG A 472 -13.18 15.83 1.19
C ARG A 472 -13.02 17.10 2.02
N LYS A 473 -14.13 17.70 2.44
CA LYS A 473 -14.14 18.91 3.31
C LYS A 473 -13.66 18.64 4.74
N ASP A 474 -13.48 17.37 5.09
CA ASP A 474 -12.87 16.91 6.35
C ASP A 474 -11.37 17.24 6.43
N ILE A 475 -10.68 17.23 5.28
CA ILE A 475 -9.22 17.43 5.20
C ILE A 475 -8.86 18.65 4.34
N VAL A 476 -9.69 19.01 3.36
CA VAL A 476 -9.39 20.09 2.42
C VAL A 476 -9.98 21.42 2.89
N LEU A 477 -9.10 22.37 3.20
CA LEU A 477 -9.44 23.75 3.51
C LEU A 477 -9.62 24.57 2.22
N ASP A 478 -10.82 25.13 2.04
CA ASP A 478 -11.21 25.93 0.87
C ASP A 478 -11.43 27.43 1.15
N LYS A 479 -11.41 27.84 2.42
CA LYS A 479 -11.63 29.24 2.81
C LYS A 479 -10.41 30.11 2.51
N LYS A 480 -10.53 30.96 1.50
CA LYS A 480 -9.48 31.88 1.03
C LYS A 480 -8.80 32.70 2.14
N GLU A 481 -9.58 33.29 3.05
CA GLU A 481 -9.04 34.09 4.16
C GLU A 481 -8.18 33.26 5.12
N GLU A 482 -8.60 32.04 5.42
CA GLU A 482 -7.87 31.13 6.30
C GLU A 482 -6.60 30.61 5.62
N ILE A 483 -6.66 30.32 4.32
CA ILE A 483 -5.51 29.90 3.52
C ILE A 483 -4.45 31.02 3.48
N LEU A 484 -4.87 32.26 3.23
CA LEU A 484 -3.98 33.42 3.25
C LEU A 484 -3.33 33.57 4.63
N ASP A 485 -4.10 33.51 5.71
CA ASP A 485 -3.58 33.60 7.08
C ASP A 485 -2.56 32.49 7.38
N ARG A 486 -2.80 31.24 6.97
CA ARG A 486 -1.84 30.12 7.14
C ARG A 486 -0.55 30.35 6.33
N ILE A 487 -0.64 30.84 5.10
CA ILE A 487 0.53 31.14 4.26
C ILE A 487 1.34 32.29 4.88
N SER A 488 0.69 33.39 5.26
CA SER A 488 1.35 34.57 5.85
C SER A 488 2.01 34.26 7.20
N LYS A 489 1.36 33.46 8.05
CA LYS A 489 1.94 32.98 9.31
C LYS A 489 3.19 32.14 9.06
N SER A 490 3.17 31.28 8.05
CA SER A 490 4.31 30.42 7.70
C SER A 490 5.55 31.23 7.32
N ILE A 491 5.40 32.31 6.54
CA ILE A 491 6.51 33.24 6.25
C ILE A 491 7.00 33.93 7.51
N SER A 492 6.08 34.41 8.36
CA SER A 492 6.41 35.16 9.57
C SER A 492 7.25 34.32 10.53
N TYR A 493 6.90 33.04 10.72
CA TYR A 493 7.73 32.10 11.48
C TYR A 493 9.10 31.88 10.83
N THR A 494 9.15 31.78 9.50
CA THR A 494 10.41 31.61 8.77
C THR A 494 11.32 32.84 8.91
N ARG A 495 10.76 34.07 8.89
CA ARG A 495 11.48 35.33 9.18
C ARG A 495 12.15 35.27 10.55
N ILE A 496 11.39 34.92 11.59
CA ILE A 496 11.89 34.80 12.97
C ILE A 496 13.00 33.75 13.07
N ILE A 497 12.85 32.60 12.42
CA ILE A 497 13.84 31.53 12.44
C ILE A 497 15.14 31.98 11.73
N SER A 498 15.01 32.56 10.55
CA SER A 498 16.15 33.07 9.75
C SER A 498 16.94 34.15 10.50
N GLU A 499 16.25 35.09 11.15
CA GLU A 499 16.86 36.18 11.93
C GLU A 499 17.62 35.68 13.17
N ASN A 500 17.13 34.61 13.81
CA ASN A 500 17.71 34.09 15.06
C ASN A 500 18.77 33.00 14.85
N PHE A 501 18.71 32.23 13.77
CA PHE A 501 19.56 31.05 13.55
C PHE A 501 20.39 31.09 12.25
N GLY A 502 20.19 32.07 11.37
CA GLY A 502 20.86 32.15 10.05
C GLY A 502 20.23 31.23 8.98
N GLU A 503 20.79 31.24 7.76
CA GLU A 503 20.22 30.49 6.62
C GLU A 503 20.50 28.98 6.63
N ASN A 504 21.40 28.50 7.51
CA ASN A 504 21.79 27.09 7.57
C ASN A 504 21.09 26.39 8.75
N ILE A 505 19.88 25.92 8.51
CA ILE A 505 19.28 24.85 9.33
C ILE A 505 19.19 23.64 8.41
N GLU A 506 20.22 22.79 8.46
CA GLU A 506 20.18 21.44 7.88
C GLU A 506 19.29 20.53 8.72
#